data_AF-A0A1I0D1S4-F1
#
_entry.id   AF-A0A1I0D1S4-F1
#
_cell.length_a   1.000
_cell.length_b   1.000
_cell.length_c   1.000
_cell.angle_alpha   90.00
_cell.angle_beta   90.00
_cell.angle_gamma   90.00
#
_symmetry.space_group_name_H-M   'P 1'
#
loop_
_entity.id
_entity.type
_entity.pdbx_description
1 polymer ?
#
loop_
_entity_poly.entity_id
_entity_poly.type
_entity_poly.pdbx_seq_one_letter_code
_entity_poly.pdbx_strand_id
1 'polypeptide(L)'
;MPLKTFFKEFGVFLGEKESLLDKHYQHVAEKIELHWGYDEFYPFIDKLLVDCRDRKRVGFPIEVALEITELHNIHERLYPPRNKN
;
A
#
# COMPACT_ATOMS: atom_id res chain seq x y z
N MET A 1 -6.50 -5.85 -10.53
CA MET A 1 -7.69 -4.96 -10.64
C MET A 1 -7.33 -3.61 -10.01
N PRO A 2 -7.95 -2.44 -10.31
CA PRO A 2 -7.58 -1.21 -9.61
C PRO A 2 -7.82 -1.33 -8.10
N LEU A 3 -6.84 -0.98 -7.27
CA LEU A 3 -6.92 -1.04 -5.81
C LEU A 3 -8.12 -0.26 -5.29
N LYS A 4 -8.39 0.92 -5.87
CA LYS A 4 -9.54 1.76 -5.50
C LYS A 4 -10.87 1.00 -5.59
N THR A 5 -11.00 0.11 -6.56
CA THR A 5 -12.22 -0.69 -6.79
C THR A 5 -12.22 -2.00 -6.01
N PHE A 6 -11.04 -2.55 -5.76
CA PHE A 6 -10.88 -3.85 -5.12
C PHE A 6 -11.01 -3.75 -3.60
N PHE A 7 -10.53 -2.66 -2.99
CA PHE A 7 -10.60 -2.42 -1.55
C PHE A 7 -11.58 -1.29 -1.22
N LYS A 8 -12.72 -1.64 -0.62
CA LYS A 8 -13.79 -0.68 -0.32
C LYS A 8 -13.31 0.46 0.58
N GLU A 9 -12.58 0.13 1.64
CA GLU A 9 -12.03 1.08 2.61
C GLU A 9 -11.06 2.06 1.94
N PHE A 10 -10.25 1.57 1.00
CA PHE A 10 -9.32 2.41 0.26
C PHE A 10 -10.04 3.31 -0.74
N GLY A 11 -11.10 2.80 -1.38
CA GLY A 11 -11.99 3.60 -2.22
C GLY A 11 -12.65 4.75 -1.44
N VAL A 12 -13.06 4.50 -0.19
CA VAL A 12 -13.59 5.54 0.71
C VAL A 12 -12.53 6.59 1.05
N PHE A 13 -11.29 6.17 1.34
CA PHE A 13 -10.18 7.09 1.61
C PHE A 13 -9.88 8.02 0.42
N LEU A 14 -9.85 7.47 -0.80
CA LEU A 14 -9.57 8.26 -2.01
C LEU A 14 -10.73 9.19 -2.40
N GLY A 15 -11.97 8.81 -2.10
CA GLY A 15 -13.16 9.53 -2.54
C GLY A 15 -13.20 9.68 -4.05
N GLU A 16 -13.31 10.93 -4.54
CA GLU A 16 -13.34 11.24 -5.97
C GLU A 16 -11.95 11.15 -6.65
N LYS A 17 -10.85 11.08 -5.88
CA LYS A 17 -9.50 11.07 -6.44
C LYS A 17 -9.16 9.73 -7.10
N GLU A 18 -8.36 9.76 -8.16
CA GLU A 18 -7.72 8.56 -8.71
C GLU A 18 -6.58 8.11 -7.79
N SER A 19 -6.33 6.80 -7.70
CA SER A 19 -5.15 6.28 -7.01
C SER A 19 -3.91 6.53 -7.86
N LEU A 20 -2.90 7.15 -7.26
CA LEU A 20 -1.58 7.31 -7.87
C LEU A 20 -0.87 5.96 -8.00
N LEU A 21 -1.11 5.02 -7.07
CA LEU A 21 -0.62 3.65 -7.17
C LEU A 21 -1.18 2.94 -8.42
N ASP A 22 -2.50 3.01 -8.62
CA ASP A 22 -3.14 2.40 -9.80
C ASP A 22 -2.66 3.03 -11.11
N LYS A 23 -2.43 4.35 -11.11
CA LYS A 23 -2.11 5.12 -12.33
C LYS A 23 -0.63 5.11 -12.71
N HIS A 24 0.27 5.18 -11.74
CA HIS A 24 1.70 5.43 -11.96
C HIS A 24 2.60 4.33 -11.43
N TYR A 25 2.10 3.46 -10.54
CA TYR A 25 2.87 2.41 -9.88
C TYR A 25 2.16 1.06 -9.97
N GLN A 26 1.67 0.70 -11.15
CA GLN A 26 0.86 -0.50 -11.36
C GLN A 26 1.54 -1.78 -10.84
N HIS A 27 2.86 -1.90 -10.99
CA HIS A 27 3.64 -3.02 -10.46
C HIS A 27 3.64 -3.11 -8.92
N VAL A 28 3.51 -1.97 -8.23
CA VAL A 28 3.33 -1.92 -6.78
C VAL A 28 1.90 -2.32 -6.43
N ALA A 29 0.91 -1.76 -7.14
CA ALA A 29 -0.49 -2.10 -6.93
C ALA A 29 -0.78 -3.59 -7.09
N GLU A 30 -0.27 -4.23 -8.15
CA GLU A 30 -0.40 -5.68 -8.38
C GLU A 30 0.23 -6.51 -7.25
N LYS A 31 1.36 -6.06 -6.69
CA LYS A 31 1.98 -6.73 -5.55
C LYS A 31 1.18 -6.52 -4.26
N ILE A 32 0.62 -5.34 -4.04
CA ILE A 32 -0.28 -5.08 -2.92
C ILE A 32 -1.48 -6.02 -3.00
N GLU A 33 -2.11 -6.14 -4.17
CA GLU A 33 -3.22 -7.07 -4.41
C GLU A 33 -2.82 -8.53 -4.12
N LEU A 34 -1.65 -8.95 -4.60
CA LEU A 34 -1.14 -10.32 -4.41
C LEU A 34 -0.94 -10.70 -2.94
N HIS A 35 -0.45 -9.78 -2.11
CA HIS A 35 -0.13 -10.05 -0.70
C HIS A 35 -1.31 -9.73 0.24
N TRP A 36 -2.42 -9.20 -0.27
CA TRP A 36 -3.51 -8.74 0.56
C TRP A 36 -4.15 -9.86 1.40
N GLY A 37 -4.31 -9.61 2.69
CA GLY A 37 -4.83 -10.60 3.65
C GLY A 37 -3.82 -11.66 4.12
N TYR A 38 -2.57 -11.63 3.62
CA TYR A 38 -1.50 -12.52 4.04
C TYR A 38 -0.46 -11.81 4.93
N ASP A 39 0.26 -12.57 5.75
CA ASP A 39 1.30 -12.04 6.65
C ASP A 39 2.47 -11.43 5.86
N GLU A 40 2.73 -11.90 4.64
CA GLU A 40 3.75 -11.40 3.72
C GLU A 40 3.47 -9.97 3.23
N PHE A 41 2.26 -9.44 3.48
CA PHE A 41 1.94 -8.04 3.23
C PHE A 41 2.83 -7.08 4.03
N TYR A 42 3.03 -7.36 5.33
CA TYR A 42 3.81 -6.50 6.23
C TYR A 42 5.25 -6.27 5.77
N PRO A 43 6.07 -7.31 5.56
CA PRO A 43 7.45 -7.11 5.10
C PRO A 43 7.52 -6.46 3.71
N PHE A 44 6.50 -6.64 2.87
CA PHE A 44 6.44 -5.99 1.57
C PHE A 44 6.17 -4.48 1.69
N ILE A 45 5.17 -4.07 2.48
CA ILE A 45 4.84 -2.65 2.72
C ILE A 45 5.95 -1.94 3.47
N ASP A 46 6.51 -2.57 4.51
CA ASP A 46 7.64 -2.01 5.26
C ASP A 46 8.82 -1.74 4.34
N LYS A 47 9.10 -2.64 3.39
CA LYS A 47 10.12 -2.40 2.39
C LYS A 47 9.80 -1.18 1.53
N LEU A 48 8.56 -0.98 1.09
CA LEU A 48 8.18 0.20 0.29
C LEU A 48 8.35 1.51 1.07
N LEU A 49 8.04 1.52 2.37
CA LEU A 49 8.13 2.70 3.23
C LEU A 49 9.56 2.98 3.72
N VAL A 50 10.36 1.93 3.96
CA VAL A 50 11.73 2.01 4.52
C VAL A 50 12.82 2.11 3.46
N ASP A 51 12.63 1.54 2.26
CA ASP A 51 13.62 1.52 1.15
C ASP A 51 13.77 2.89 0.44
N CYS A 52 13.34 3.97 1.08
CA CYS A 52 13.78 5.33 0.77
C CYS A 52 15.26 5.60 1.15
N ARG A 53 15.97 4.61 1.70
CA ARG A 53 17.31 4.78 2.32
C ARG A 53 18.48 4.64 1.36
N ASP A 54 18.32 3.97 0.21
CA ASP A 54 19.42 3.81 -0.74
C ASP A 54 19.50 5.03 -1.66
N ARG A 55 20.52 5.87 -1.45
CA ARG A 55 20.72 7.26 -1.94
C ARG A 55 20.65 7.45 -3.48
N LYS A 56 20.32 6.42 -4.25
CA LYS A 56 20.11 6.44 -5.71
C LYS A 56 18.64 6.44 -6.13
N ARG A 57 17.71 5.98 -5.29
CA ARG A 57 16.26 5.98 -5.62
C ARG A 57 15.61 7.18 -4.96
N VAL A 58 15.03 8.06 -5.78
CA VAL A 58 14.08 9.06 -5.29
C VAL A 58 12.91 8.25 -4.72
N GLY A 59 12.66 8.37 -3.42
CA GLY A 59 11.54 7.67 -2.77
C GLY A 59 10.19 8.02 -3.41
N PHE A 60 9.11 7.45 -2.90
CA PHE A 60 7.79 7.82 -3.38
C PHE A 60 7.48 9.30 -3.09
N PRO A 61 6.78 10.00 -4.01
CA PRO A 61 6.12 11.26 -3.68
C PRO A 61 5.26 11.10 -2.44
N ILE A 62 5.09 12.17 -1.68
CA ILE A 62 4.38 12.13 -0.39
C ILE A 62 2.96 11.60 -0.56
N GLU A 63 2.28 11.96 -1.64
CA GLU A 63 0.91 11.53 -1.94
C GLU A 63 0.82 10.01 -2.13
N VAL A 64 1.83 9.42 -2.77
CA VAL A 64 1.91 7.96 -2.98
C VAL A 64 2.26 7.26 -1.67
N ALA A 65 3.16 7.84 -0.88
CA ALA A 65 3.49 7.31 0.44
C ALA A 65 2.27 7.31 1.38
N LEU A 66 1.39 8.33 1.29
CA LEU A 66 0.13 8.39 2.01
C LEU A 66 -0.83 7.27 1.58
N GLU A 67 -0.95 6.99 0.29
CA GLU A 67 -1.75 5.86 -0.19
C GLU A 67 -1.23 4.52 0.34
N ILE A 68 0.09 4.29 0.29
CA ILE A 68 0.72 3.07 0.82
C ILE A 68 0.50 2.95 2.34
N THR A 69 0.64 4.07 3.08
CA THR A 69 0.42 4.11 4.52
C THR A 69 -1.03 3.80 4.87
N GLU A 70 -1.99 4.34 4.12
CA GLU A 70 -3.40 4.04 4.39
C GLU A 70 -3.77 2.59 4.07
N LEU A 71 -3.23 2.04 2.99
CA LEU A 71 -3.37 0.61 2.69
C LEU A 71 -2.80 -0.26 3.82
N HIS A 72 -1.70 0.15 4.44
CA HIS A 72 -1.16 -0.50 5.63
C HIS A 72 -2.14 -0.47 6.80
N ASN A 73 -2.67 0.72 7.14
CA ASN A 73 -3.62 0.90 8.23
C ASN A 73 -4.90 0.07 8.02
N ILE A 74 -5.41 0.05 6.79
CA ILE A 74 -6.59 -0.73 6.41
C ILE A 74 -6.30 -2.22 6.59
N HIS A 75 -5.18 -2.70 6.06
CA HIS A 75 -4.81 -4.11 6.18
C HIS A 75 -4.62 -4.50 7.65
N GLU A 76 -3.92 -3.72 8.46
CA GLU A 76 -3.74 -4.00 9.89
C GLU A 76 -5.07 -4.10 10.65
N ARG A 77 -6.04 -3.24 10.30
CA ARG A 77 -7.38 -3.28 10.90
C ARG A 77 -8.18 -4.53 10.50
N LEU A 78 -8.00 -5.02 9.27
CA LEU A 78 -8.75 -6.16 8.72
C LEU A 78 -8.07 -7.51 9.02
N TYR A 79 -6.74 -7.53 9.03
CA TYR A 79 -5.91 -8.72 9.15
C TYR A 79 -4.77 -8.46 10.15
N PRO A 80 -5.05 -8.26 11.44
CA PRO A 80 -4.02 -7.92 12.42
C PRO A 80 -2.85 -8.93 12.38
N PRO A 81 -1.60 -8.47 12.51
CA PRO A 81 -0.45 -9.35 12.41
C PRO A 81 -0.49 -10.38 13.53
N ARG A 82 -0.28 -11.65 13.18
CA ARG A 82 -0.38 -12.77 14.14
C ARG A 82 0.62 -12.71 15.30
N ASN A 83 1.76 -12.06 15.10
CA ASN A 83 2.79 -11.85 16.12
C ASN A 83 2.97 -10.35 16.38
N LYS A 84 2.09 -9.76 17.21
CA LYS A 84 2.43 -8.53 17.94
C LYS A 84 3.21 -8.94 19.20
N ASN A 85 4.51 -9.17 19.07
CA ASN A 85 5.42 -9.30 20.21
C ASN A 85 6.13 -7.97 20.45
#